data_AF-A0A3D0CV96-F1
#
_entry.id   AF-A0A3D0CV96-F1
#
_cell.length_a   1.000
_cell.length_b   1.000
_cell.length_c   1.000
_cell.angle_alpha   90.00
_cell.angle_beta   90.00
_cell.angle_gamma   90.00
#
_symmetry.space_group_name_H-M   'P 1'
#
loop_
_entity.id
_entity.type
_entity.pdbx_description
1 polymer ?
#
loop_
_entity_poly.entity_id
_entity_poly.type
_entity_poly.pdbx_seq_one_letter_code
_entity_poly.pdbx_strand_id
1 'polypeptide(L)'
;MVVNAQILSLPTGDPLKLRLDIADDSLLDVYISVSGRYSYHRERRLIAAGDLYRHDNAPHDRWRHVATFPKHFHDGNDSNVVASHISDDPEQAIREFLTFVRHKLLSAP
;
A
#
# COMPACT_ATOMS: atom_id res chain seq x y z
N MET A 1 11.93 -5.67 5.06
CA MET A 1 12.79 -6.12 3.97
C MET A 1 12.00 -7.11 3.15
N VAL A 2 12.08 -7.05 1.82
CA VAL A 2 11.34 -7.96 0.92
C VAL A 2 12.07 -9.30 0.86
N VAL A 3 11.37 -10.41 1.06
CA VAL A 3 11.93 -11.77 1.01
C VAL A 3 11.51 -12.54 -0.24
N ASN A 4 10.37 -12.17 -0.83
CA ASN A 4 9.88 -12.76 -2.07
C ASN A 4 9.00 -11.75 -2.83
N ALA A 5 8.91 -11.91 -4.15
CA ALA A 5 8.13 -11.06 -5.03
C ALA A 5 7.46 -11.91 -6.12
N GLN A 6 6.16 -11.71 -6.31
CA GLN A 6 5.38 -12.42 -7.32
C GLN A 6 4.39 -11.50 -8.01
N ILE A 7 4.28 -11.63 -9.33
CA ILE A 7 3.18 -11.03 -10.08
C ILE A 7 2.01 -12.02 -10.01
N LEU A 8 0.90 -11.56 -9.44
CA LEU A 8 -0.37 -12.29 -9.49
C LEU A 8 -1.08 -11.88 -10.78
N SER A 9 -1.61 -12.86 -11.51
CA SER A 9 -2.33 -12.65 -12.76
C SER A 9 -3.79 -13.05 -12.67
N LEU A 10 -4.62 -12.42 -13.50
CA LEU A 10 -5.99 -12.84 -13.77
C LEU A 10 -5.99 -14.19 -14.53
N PRO A 11 -7.14 -14.91 -14.58
CA PRO A 11 -7.26 -16.12 -15.40
C PRO A 11 -6.96 -15.92 -16.89
N THR A 12 -7.07 -14.68 -17.38
CA THR A 12 -6.72 -14.27 -18.75
C THR A 12 -5.22 -14.16 -18.98
N GLY A 13 -4.40 -14.22 -17.93
CA GLY A 13 -2.94 -14.01 -17.96
C GLY A 13 -2.51 -12.57 -17.68
N ASP A 14 -3.44 -11.61 -17.71
CA ASP A 14 -3.14 -10.20 -17.45
C ASP A 14 -2.61 -9.99 -16.02
N PRO A 15 -1.57 -9.16 -15.83
CA PRO A 15 -1.09 -8.82 -14.50
C PRO A 15 -2.20 -8.16 -13.66
N LEU A 16 -2.48 -8.72 -12.49
CA LEU A 16 -3.42 -8.18 -11.52
C LEU A 16 -2.71 -7.24 -10.52
N LYS A 17 -1.63 -7.72 -9.89
CA LYS A 17 -0.85 -6.96 -8.90
C LYS A 17 0.51 -7.59 -8.63
N LEU A 18 1.44 -6.78 -8.16
CA LEU A 18 2.67 -7.26 -7.54
C LEU A 18 2.41 -7.54 -6.06
N ARG A 19 2.75 -8.74 -5.59
CA ARG A 19 2.74 -9.10 -4.17
C ARG A 19 4.16 -9.30 -3.70
N LEU A 20 4.48 -8.68 -2.57
CA LEU A 20 5.75 -8.81 -1.89
C LEU A 20 5.53 -9.43 -0.52
N ASP A 21 6.31 -10.46 -0.22
CA ASP A 21 6.38 -11.02 1.12
C ASP A 21 7.46 -10.24 1.88
N ILE A 22 7.14 -9.78 3.08
CA ILE A 22 8.04 -8.98 3.91
C ILE A 22 8.56 -9.85 5.05
N ALA A 23 9.81 -9.60 5.48
CA ALA A 23 10.52 -10.40 6.49
C ALA A 23 9.86 -10.51 7.89
N ASP A 24 8.77 -9.79 8.14
CA ASP A 24 7.95 -9.86 9.35
C ASP A 24 6.63 -10.61 9.12
N ASP A 25 6.59 -11.46 8.09
CA ASP A 25 5.43 -12.23 7.65
C ASP A 25 4.23 -11.37 7.22
N SER A 26 4.45 -10.06 6.98
CA SER A 26 3.44 -9.18 6.39
C SER A 26 3.45 -9.28 4.85
N LEU A 27 2.30 -8.97 4.26
CA LEU A 27 2.16 -8.88 2.81
C LEU A 27 2.07 -7.42 2.39
N LEU A 28 2.72 -7.10 1.26
CA LEU A 28 2.57 -5.82 0.58
C LEU A 28 2.08 -6.07 -0.86
N ASP A 29 0.86 -5.62 -1.14
CA ASP A 29 0.26 -5.65 -2.47
C ASP A 29 0.38 -4.28 -3.15
N VAL A 30 0.81 -4.29 -4.42
CA VAL A 30 0.88 -3.11 -5.28
C VAL A 30 -0.02 -3.33 -6.49
N TYR A 31 -1.07 -2.52 -6.57
CA TYR A 31 -1.96 -2.45 -7.73
C TYR A 31 -1.77 -1.11 -8.43
N ILE A 32 -1.64 -1.15 -9.75
CA ILE A 32 -1.59 0.04 -10.62
C ILE A 32 -2.43 -0.26 -11.86
N SER A 33 -3.31 0.65 -12.25
CA SER A 33 -4.10 0.56 -13.48
C SER A 33 -3.58 1.51 -14.56
N VAL A 34 -3.93 1.21 -15.81
CA VAL A 34 -3.70 2.10 -16.96
C VAL A 34 -4.47 3.43 -16.87
N SER A 35 -5.52 3.49 -16.04
CA SER A 35 -6.29 4.71 -15.77
C SER A 35 -5.72 5.56 -14.63
N GLY A 36 -4.55 5.21 -14.10
CA GLY A 36 -3.88 5.92 -13.00
C GLY A 36 -4.45 5.60 -11.62
N ARG A 37 -5.29 4.56 -11.49
CA ARG A 37 -5.75 4.04 -10.18
C ARG A 37 -4.61 3.27 -9.54
N TYR A 38 -4.39 3.45 -8.25
CA TYR A 38 -3.37 2.67 -7.55
C TYR A 38 -3.77 2.31 -6.13
N SER A 39 -3.10 1.30 -5.59
CA SER A 39 -3.12 0.94 -4.18
C SER A 39 -1.78 0.30 -3.81
N TYR A 40 -1.08 0.92 -2.87
CA TYR A 40 0.09 0.37 -2.19
C TYR A 40 -0.35 -0.02 -0.79
N HIS A 41 -0.54 -1.32 -0.55
CA HIS A 41 -1.22 -1.82 0.63
C HIS A 41 -0.34 -2.82 1.36
N ARG A 42 0.03 -2.52 2.60
CA ARG A 42 0.65 -3.46 3.53
C ARG A 42 -0.32 -3.80 4.66
N GLU A 43 -0.41 -5.07 4.99
CA GLU A 43 -1.22 -5.55 6.11
C GLU A 43 -0.55 -6.71 6.86
N ARG A 44 -0.68 -6.70 8.18
CA ARG A 44 -0.34 -7.83 9.06
C ARG A 44 -1.61 -8.52 9.55
N ARG A 45 -2.14 -9.46 8.75
CA ARG A 45 -3.41 -10.15 9.06
C ARG A 45 -3.34 -11.15 10.22
N LEU A 46 -2.14 -11.66 10.55
CA LEU A 46 -1.98 -12.77 11.49
C LEU A 46 -1.71 -12.34 12.95
N ILE A 47 -1.67 -11.03 13.23
CA ILE A 47 -1.35 -10.51 14.57
C ILE A 47 -2.57 -9.81 15.16
N ALA A 48 -2.88 -10.08 16.44
CA ALA A 48 -4.07 -9.55 17.13
C ALA A 48 -4.18 -8.01 17.13
N ALA A 49 -3.05 -7.31 17.01
CA ALA A 49 -2.99 -5.84 16.93
C ALA A 49 -2.99 -5.29 15.50
N GLY A 50 -3.15 -6.16 14.49
CA GLY A 50 -2.86 -5.94 13.06
C GLY A 50 -2.85 -4.49 12.57
N ASP A 51 -1.73 -4.09 11.97
CA ASP A 51 -1.56 -2.78 11.36
C ASP A 51 -1.78 -2.85 9.84
N LEU A 52 -2.53 -1.87 9.32
CA LEU A 52 -2.79 -1.66 7.90
C LEU A 52 -2.23 -0.31 7.49
N TYR A 53 -1.41 -0.29 6.45
CA TYR A 53 -0.98 0.94 5.81
C TYR A 53 -1.33 0.90 4.33
N ARG A 54 -2.05 1.90 3.85
CA ARG A 54 -2.48 1.92 2.45
C ARG A 54 -2.45 3.31 1.86
N HIS A 55 -1.59 3.53 0.86
CA HIS A 55 -1.75 4.67 -0.05
C HIS A 55 -2.62 4.24 -1.22
N ASP A 56 -3.78 4.86 -1.39
CA ASP A 56 -4.61 4.64 -2.56
C ASP A 56 -5.27 5.95 -3.01
N ASN A 57 -5.87 5.95 -4.20
CA ASN A 57 -6.51 7.12 -4.75
C ASN A 57 -8.00 6.95 -5.03
N ALA A 58 -8.69 5.97 -4.43
CA ALA A 58 -10.13 5.77 -4.64
C ALA A 58 -10.94 7.01 -4.25
N PRO A 59 -11.83 7.52 -5.13
CA PRO A 59 -12.59 8.74 -4.88
C PRO A 59 -13.75 8.46 -3.93
N HIS A 60 -13.45 7.88 -2.76
CA HIS A 60 -14.43 7.62 -1.72
C HIS A 60 -14.96 8.95 -1.19
N ASP A 61 -16.26 9.21 -1.37
CA ASP A 61 -16.87 10.50 -1.01
C ASP A 61 -16.61 10.91 0.46
N ARG A 62 -16.55 9.94 1.37
CA ARG A 62 -16.22 10.15 2.79
C ARG A 62 -14.86 10.84 3.02
N TRP A 63 -13.93 10.74 2.07
CA TRP A 63 -12.57 11.30 2.15
C TRP A 63 -12.39 12.59 1.36
N ARG A 64 -13.46 13.19 0.84
CA ARG A 64 -13.38 14.47 0.08
C ARG A 64 -12.75 15.63 0.85
N HIS A 65 -12.73 15.56 2.18
CA HIS A 65 -12.10 16.56 3.04
C HIS A 65 -10.58 16.41 3.16
N VAL A 66 -9.99 15.32 2.67
CA VAL A 66 -8.53 15.10 2.68
C VAL A 66 -7.87 16.04 1.67
N ALA A 67 -6.84 16.76 2.08
CA ALA A 67 -6.19 17.80 1.27
C ALA A 67 -5.67 17.29 -0.09
N THR A 68 -5.28 16.01 -0.17
CA THR A 68 -4.75 15.37 -1.37
C THR A 68 -5.81 14.60 -2.16
N PHE A 69 -7.10 14.74 -1.84
CA PHE A 69 -8.18 14.00 -2.49
C PHE A 69 -8.07 14.06 -4.02
N PRO A 70 -8.14 12.92 -4.73
CA PRO A 70 -8.61 11.62 -4.26
C PRO A 70 -7.55 10.74 -3.59
N LYS A 71 -6.28 11.16 -3.59
CA LYS A 71 -5.19 10.47 -2.89
C LYS A 71 -5.41 10.56 -1.38
N HIS A 72 -5.29 9.43 -0.70
CA HIS A 72 -5.36 9.36 0.75
C HIS A 72 -4.49 8.23 1.28
N PHE A 73 -4.15 8.31 2.57
CA PHE A 73 -3.33 7.33 3.26
C PHE A 73 -4.07 6.81 4.48
N HIS A 74 -4.25 5.50 4.54
CA HIS A 74 -4.71 4.79 5.74
C HIS A 74 -3.50 4.53 6.63
N ASP A 75 -3.43 5.15 7.81
CA ASP A 75 -2.29 5.09 8.71
C ASP A 75 -2.58 4.20 9.93
N GLY A 76 -2.15 2.95 9.85
CA GLY A 76 -2.26 1.94 10.91
C GLY A 76 -3.59 1.18 10.90
N ASN A 77 -4.68 1.78 10.41
CA ASN A 77 -5.98 1.12 10.25
C ASN A 77 -6.83 1.80 9.16
N ASP A 78 -7.94 1.15 8.78
CA ASP A 78 -8.81 1.63 7.69
C ASP A 78 -9.55 2.94 7.99
N SER A 79 -9.72 3.35 9.26
CA SER A 79 -10.48 4.56 9.63
C SER A 79 -9.59 5.78 9.88
N ASN A 80 -8.31 5.60 10.17
CA ASN A 80 -7.35 6.69 10.32
C ASN A 80 -6.83 7.13 8.94
N VAL A 81 -7.54 8.07 8.31
CA VAL A 81 -7.25 8.54 6.95
C VAL A 81 -6.66 9.94 6.96
N VAL A 82 -5.48 10.08 6.36
CA VAL A 82 -4.73 11.33 6.26
C VAL A 82 -4.31 11.64 4.82
N ALA A 83 -3.71 12.82 4.61
CA ALA A 83 -3.18 13.22 3.31
C ALA A 83 -2.06 12.27 2.86
N SER A 84 -2.06 11.95 1.56
CA SER A 84 -1.08 11.08 0.92
C SER A 84 -0.19 11.88 -0.01
N HIS A 85 1.07 11.99 0.38
CA HIS A 85 2.11 12.72 -0.36
C HIS A 85 3.05 11.80 -1.13
N ILE A 86 2.69 10.52 -1.30
CA ILE A 86 3.45 9.58 -2.12
C ILE A 86 3.56 10.10 -3.56
N SER A 87 4.69 9.85 -4.20
CA SER A 87 4.93 10.24 -5.59
C SER A 87 3.82 9.77 -6.55
N ASP A 88 3.56 10.55 -7.60
CA ASP A 88 2.70 10.14 -8.71
C ASP A 88 3.44 9.26 -9.73
N ASP A 89 4.78 9.26 -9.70
CA ASP A 89 5.60 8.30 -10.44
C ASP A 89 5.60 6.95 -9.72
N PRO A 90 5.12 5.84 -10.34
CA PRO A 90 4.97 4.57 -9.66
C PRO A 90 6.28 3.94 -9.16
N GLU A 91 7.39 4.15 -9.86
CA GLU A 91 8.68 3.63 -9.45
C GLU A 91 9.18 4.34 -8.17
N GLN A 92 9.00 5.65 -8.11
CA GLN A 92 9.33 6.42 -6.92
C GLN A 92 8.36 6.13 -5.77
N ALA A 93 7.08 5.99 -6.06
CA ALA A 93 6.05 5.67 -5.07
C ALA A 93 6.34 4.34 -4.35
N ILE A 94 6.69 3.28 -5.09
CA ILE A 94 7.02 2.01 -4.45
C ILE A 94 8.30 2.11 -3.60
N ARG A 95 9.31 2.89 -4.02
CA ARG A 95 10.53 3.11 -3.23
C ARG A 95 10.24 3.85 -1.93
N GLU A 96 9.41 4.89 -1.98
CA GLU A 96 8.96 5.63 -0.80
C GLU A 96 8.20 4.72 0.17
N PHE A 97 7.27 3.93 -0.34
CA PHE A 97 6.47 3.04 0.51
C PHE A 97 7.30 1.90 1.11
N LEU A 98 8.23 1.31 0.35
CA LEU A 98 9.17 0.32 0.88
C LEU A 98 10.12 0.91 1.93
N THR A 99 10.51 2.18 1.79
CA THR A 99 11.30 2.90 2.80
C THR A 99 10.51 3.06 4.09
N PHE A 100 9.25 3.50 3.99
CA PHE A 100 8.33 3.56 5.13
C PHE A 100 8.17 2.20 5.82
N VAL A 101 7.93 1.13 5.06
CA VAL A 101 7.80 -0.24 5.61
C VAL A 101 9.09 -0.68 6.30
N ARG A 102 10.26 -0.36 5.72
CA ARG A 102 11.55 -0.64 6.36
C ARG A 102 11.67 0.06 7.71
N HIS A 103 11.26 1.32 7.82
CA HIS A 103 11.28 2.02 9.11
C HIS A 103 10.36 1.37 10.15
N LYS A 104 9.14 0.97 9.76
CA LYS A 104 8.21 0.26 10.66
C LYS A 104 8.79 -1.06 11.20
N LEU A 105 9.60 -1.76 10.41
CA LEU A 105 10.29 -2.97 10.85
C LEU A 105 11.39 -2.70 11.89
N LEU A 106 12.14 -1.62 11.71
CA LEU A 106 13.24 -1.25 12.60
C LEU A 106 12.77 -0.59 13.90
N SER A 107 11.57 -0.01 13.90
CA SER A 107 10.94 0.60 15.08
C SER A 107 10.06 -0.37 15.87
N ALA A 108 9.86 -1.60 15.39
CA ALA A 108 9.15 -2.62 16.15
C ALA A 108 10.05 -3.13 17.29
N PRO A 109 9.57 -3.20 18.54
CA PRO A 109 10.32 -3.74 19.67
C PRO A 109 10.63 -5.23 19.51
#